data_AF-A0A317K8F5-F1
#
_entry.id   AF-A0A317K8F5-F1
#
_cell.length_a   1.000
_cell.length_b   1.000
_cell.length_c   1.000
_cell.angle_alpha   90.00
_cell.angle_beta   90.00
_cell.angle_gamma   90.00
#
_symmetry.space_group_name_H-M   'P 1'
#
loop_
_entity.id
_entity.type
_entity.pdbx_description
1 polymer ?
#
loop_
_entity_poly.entity_id
_entity_poly.type
_entity_poly.pdbx_seq_one_letter_code
_entity_poly.pdbx_strand_id
1 'polypeptide(L)'
;GVLGVGAIGVDGSRSAFSQTGPYVDLVAPGSDVLMAAPGRGHHRAEGTSYAAPFVAATAALLRQYRPGLTAAEVAQRILATTDPAPGDGRGDGYGAGVLNPFRAVTETGGGVATRPRPATALADDRPDPAALAARARRATAQDRALLVASLAATVVAVAALAALVVPRGTRRRWRPADPA
;
A
#
# COMPACT_ATOMS: atom_id res chain seq x y z
N GLY A 1 8.18 16.41 -21.08
CA GLY A 1 8.75 15.10 -21.42
C GLY A 1 8.28 14.06 -20.43
N VAL A 2 8.84 12.85 -20.50
CA VAL A 2 8.64 11.75 -19.54
C VAL A 2 10.00 11.36 -18.94
N LEU A 3 10.00 10.60 -17.84
CA LEU A 3 11.21 9.95 -17.31
C LEU A 3 11.16 8.46 -17.65
N GLY A 4 12.14 7.97 -18.39
CA GLY A 4 12.35 6.55 -18.62
C GLY A 4 13.07 5.90 -17.43
N VAL A 5 12.47 4.85 -16.86
CA VAL A 5 12.93 4.24 -15.61
C VAL A 5 13.35 2.79 -15.85
N GLY A 6 14.63 2.51 -15.63
CA GLY A 6 15.16 1.14 -15.60
C GLY A 6 15.05 0.51 -14.21
N ALA A 7 15.34 -0.80 -14.14
CA ALA A 7 15.24 -1.59 -12.91
C ALA A 7 16.61 -2.04 -12.39
N ILE A 8 16.77 -1.96 -11.07
CA ILE A 8 17.87 -2.56 -10.32
C ILE A 8 17.36 -3.59 -9.31
N GLY A 9 18.26 -4.49 -8.91
CA GLY A 9 18.09 -5.40 -7.78
C GLY A 9 18.51 -4.83 -6.44
N VAL A 10 18.36 -5.66 -5.42
CA VAL A 10 18.67 -5.33 -4.01
C VAL A 10 20.15 -5.04 -3.76
N ASP A 11 21.02 -5.54 -4.63
CA ASP A 11 22.47 -5.32 -4.63
C ASP A 11 22.87 -4.03 -5.37
N GLY A 12 21.89 -3.28 -5.88
CA GLY A 12 22.11 -2.08 -6.70
C GLY A 12 22.50 -2.39 -8.14
N SER A 13 22.63 -3.65 -8.53
CA SER A 13 22.95 -4.05 -9.89
C SER A 13 21.74 -3.90 -10.81
N ARG A 14 21.97 -3.53 -12.07
CA ARG A 14 20.92 -3.48 -13.10
C ARG A 14 20.35 -4.88 -13.29
N SER A 15 19.03 -4.98 -13.18
CA SER A 15 18.32 -6.23 -13.42
C SER A 15 18.54 -6.70 -14.86
N ALA A 16 18.77 -8.01 -15.07
CA ALA A 16 19.08 -8.55 -16.39
C ALA A 16 17.97 -8.32 -17.44
N PHE A 17 16.71 -8.23 -17.01
CA PHE A 17 15.56 -7.93 -17.88
C PHE A 17 15.42 -6.43 -18.22
N SER A 18 16.12 -5.54 -17.52
CA SER A 18 16.00 -4.11 -17.73
C SER A 18 16.72 -3.71 -19.01
N GLN A 19 15.96 -3.20 -19.97
CA GLN A 19 16.53 -2.65 -21.21
C GLN A 19 17.41 -1.42 -20.93
N THR A 20 18.33 -1.18 -21.84
CA THR A 20 19.30 -0.08 -21.78
C THR A 20 19.22 0.76 -23.05
N GLY A 21 19.43 2.06 -22.93
CA GLY A 21 19.50 2.96 -24.08
C GLY A 21 19.38 4.42 -23.68
N PRO A 22 19.45 5.34 -24.66
CA PRO A 22 19.36 6.78 -24.41
C PRO A 22 18.00 7.23 -23.87
N TYR A 23 17.00 6.35 -23.88
CA TYR A 23 15.67 6.57 -23.31
C TYR A 23 15.57 6.19 -21.83
N VAL A 24 16.64 5.70 -21.19
CA VAL A 24 16.68 5.41 -19.76
C VAL A 24 17.32 6.59 -19.04
N ASP A 25 16.50 7.38 -18.35
CA ASP A 25 16.95 8.58 -17.65
C ASP A 25 17.53 8.27 -16.26
N LEU A 26 17.02 7.23 -15.59
CA LEU A 26 17.49 6.77 -14.27
C LEU A 26 17.04 5.33 -14.00
N VAL A 27 17.50 4.76 -12.89
CA VAL A 27 17.03 3.44 -12.41
C VAL A 27 16.47 3.50 -11.00
N ALA A 28 15.60 2.55 -10.68
CA ALA A 28 15.01 2.38 -9.36
C ALA A 28 14.78 0.88 -9.04
N PRO A 29 14.50 0.52 -7.77
CA PRO A 29 14.25 -0.87 -7.39
C PRO A 29 13.13 -1.51 -8.22
N GLY A 30 13.45 -2.59 -8.93
CA GLY A 30 12.52 -3.27 -9.83
C GLY A 30 12.65 -4.79 -9.83
N SER A 31 13.64 -5.37 -9.15
CA SER A 31 13.70 -6.81 -8.86
C SER A 31 13.31 -7.08 -7.41
N ASP A 32 12.68 -8.23 -7.20
CA ASP A 32 12.27 -8.74 -5.88
C ASP A 32 11.44 -7.74 -5.04
N VAL A 33 10.60 -6.94 -5.71
CA VAL A 33 9.80 -5.89 -5.08
C VAL A 33 8.63 -6.54 -4.34
N LEU A 34 8.60 -6.38 -3.01
CA LEU A 34 7.48 -6.85 -2.19
C LEU A 34 6.28 -5.92 -2.36
N MET A 35 5.13 -6.49 -2.74
CA MET A 35 3.90 -5.74 -2.96
C MET A 35 2.67 -6.47 -2.43
N ALA A 36 1.63 -5.71 -2.12
CA ALA A 36 0.35 -6.26 -1.69
C ALA A 36 -0.31 -7.07 -2.82
N ALA A 37 -0.85 -8.22 -2.47
CA ALA A 37 -1.52 -9.15 -3.36
C ALA A 37 -2.97 -9.35 -2.90
N PRO A 38 -3.98 -8.87 -3.66
CA PRO A 38 -5.38 -9.08 -3.29
C PRO A 38 -5.69 -10.57 -3.07
N GLY A 39 -6.25 -10.88 -1.90
CA GLY A 39 -6.59 -12.26 -1.50
C GLY A 39 -5.41 -13.16 -1.11
N ARG A 40 -4.15 -12.71 -1.26
CA ARG A 40 -2.94 -13.51 -0.99
C ARG A 40 -1.95 -12.87 -0.02
N GLY A 41 -2.26 -11.67 0.49
CA GLY A 41 -1.40 -10.95 1.42
C GLY A 41 -0.33 -10.17 0.66
N HIS A 42 0.86 -10.76 0.51
CA HIS A 42 1.99 -10.15 -0.19
C HIS A 42 2.59 -11.10 -1.21
N HIS A 43 3.19 -10.54 -2.26
CA HIS A 43 4.00 -11.28 -3.22
C HIS A 43 5.20 -10.44 -3.64
N ARG A 44 6.26 -11.11 -4.10
CA ARG A 44 7.42 -10.47 -4.70
C ARG A 44 7.26 -10.51 -6.22
N ALA A 45 7.56 -9.39 -6.87
CA ALA A 45 7.46 -9.24 -8.32
C ALA A 45 8.69 -8.54 -8.88
N GLU A 46 8.92 -8.72 -10.18
CA GLU A 46 10.02 -8.09 -10.90
C GLU A 46 9.56 -7.47 -12.21
N GLY A 47 10.19 -6.36 -12.60
CA GLY A 47 9.87 -5.61 -13.81
C GLY A 47 10.12 -4.11 -13.66
N THR A 48 10.42 -3.44 -14.77
CA THR A 48 10.56 -1.97 -14.82
C THR A 48 9.25 -1.25 -14.48
N SER A 49 8.09 -1.91 -14.71
CA SER A 49 6.78 -1.46 -14.23
C SER A 49 6.71 -1.27 -12.71
N TYR A 50 7.54 -1.99 -11.94
CA TYR A 50 7.63 -1.84 -10.48
C TYR A 50 8.70 -0.83 -10.05
N ALA A 51 9.65 -0.50 -10.92
CA ALA A 51 10.62 0.59 -10.70
C ALA A 51 9.98 1.98 -10.90
N ALA A 52 9.17 2.14 -11.96
CA ALA A 52 8.45 3.38 -12.27
C ALA A 52 7.66 4.01 -11.10
N PRO A 53 6.87 3.26 -10.30
CA PRO A 53 6.11 3.84 -9.19
C PRO A 53 6.98 4.42 -8.08
N PHE A 54 8.23 3.97 -7.88
CA PHE A 54 9.14 4.63 -6.92
C PHE A 54 9.51 6.05 -7.37
N VAL A 55 9.73 6.25 -8.67
CA VAL A 55 9.99 7.58 -9.25
C VAL A 55 8.74 8.45 -9.17
N ALA A 56 7.56 7.88 -9.49
CA ALA A 56 6.28 8.59 -9.39
C ALA A 56 5.97 9.02 -7.94
N ALA A 57 6.21 8.15 -6.95
CA ALA A 57 6.05 8.46 -5.54
C ALA A 57 7.02 9.59 -5.10
N THR A 58 8.26 9.58 -5.58
CA THR A 58 9.23 10.65 -5.31
C THR A 58 8.76 11.98 -5.90
N ALA A 59 8.24 11.98 -7.12
CA ALA A 59 7.64 13.17 -7.74
C ALA A 59 6.44 13.69 -6.93
N ALA A 60 5.60 12.79 -6.40
CA ALA A 60 4.48 13.16 -5.54
C ALA A 60 4.96 13.81 -4.23
N LEU A 61 5.98 13.23 -3.57
CA LEU A 61 6.59 13.81 -2.37
C LEU A 61 7.17 15.20 -2.64
N LEU A 62 7.82 15.40 -3.78
CA LEU A 62 8.34 16.70 -4.19
C LEU A 62 7.23 17.74 -4.38
N ARG A 63 6.14 17.37 -5.05
CA ARG A 63 5.01 18.29 -5.24
C ARG A 63 4.23 18.54 -3.96
N GLN A 64 4.23 17.59 -3.03
CA GLN A 64 3.66 17.81 -1.70
C GLN A 64 4.51 18.80 -0.88
N TYR A 65 5.83 18.63 -0.88
CA TYR A 65 6.75 19.48 -0.12
C TYR A 65 6.95 20.86 -0.76
N ARG A 66 6.96 20.93 -2.09
CA ARG A 66 7.11 22.16 -2.89
C ARG A 66 6.05 22.22 -4.01
N PRO A 67 4.81 22.64 -3.68
CA PRO A 67 3.70 22.63 -4.64
C PRO A 67 3.89 23.50 -5.88
N GLY A 68 4.76 24.52 -5.80
CA GLY A 68 5.07 25.43 -6.91
C GLY A 68 6.00 24.87 -7.98
N LEU A 69 6.61 23.69 -7.76
CA LEU A 69 7.49 23.09 -8.76
C LEU A 69 6.69 22.67 -10.00
N THR A 70 7.18 23.08 -11.16
CA THR A 70 6.74 22.59 -12.46
C THR A 70 7.15 21.13 -12.65
N ALA A 71 6.49 20.41 -13.56
CA ALA A 71 6.87 19.04 -13.88
C ALA A 71 8.32 18.91 -14.37
N ALA A 72 8.82 19.91 -15.11
CA ALA A 72 10.19 19.95 -15.59
C ALA A 72 11.21 20.09 -14.44
N GLU A 73 10.93 20.97 -13.47
CA GLU A 73 11.78 21.16 -12.30
C GLU A 73 11.77 19.92 -11.39
N VAL A 74 10.62 19.25 -11.25
CA VAL A 74 10.53 17.97 -10.53
C VAL A 74 11.42 16.93 -11.19
N ALA A 75 11.33 16.78 -12.51
CA ALA A 75 12.16 15.83 -13.25
C ALA A 75 13.66 16.14 -13.13
N GLN A 76 14.06 17.40 -13.34
CA GLN A 76 15.45 17.83 -13.19
C GLN A 76 15.98 17.58 -11.78
N ARG A 77 15.17 17.86 -10.76
CA ARG A 77 15.55 17.66 -9.36
C ARG A 77 15.75 16.18 -9.03
N ILE A 78 14.89 15.30 -9.53
CA ILE A 78 15.05 13.84 -9.37
C ILE A 78 16.37 13.39 -10.01
N LEU A 79 16.63 13.79 -11.26
CA LEU A 79 17.84 13.40 -12.00
C LEU A 79 19.12 13.97 -11.40
N ALA A 80 19.08 15.19 -10.86
CA ALA A 80 20.26 15.82 -10.26
C ALA A 80 20.62 15.26 -8.86
N THR A 81 19.72 14.49 -8.25
CA THR A 81 19.88 13.99 -6.87
C THR A 81 19.94 12.45 -6.80
N THR A 82 20.10 11.77 -7.94
CA THR A 82 20.41 10.34 -7.98
C THR A 82 21.72 10.05 -7.27
N ASP A 83 21.81 8.84 -6.71
CA ASP A 83 23.08 8.29 -6.26
C ASP A 83 23.85 7.72 -7.47
N PRO A 84 25.19 7.78 -7.45
CA PRO A 84 26.01 7.20 -8.53
C PRO A 84 25.72 5.71 -8.71
N ALA A 85 25.75 5.25 -9.97
CA ALA A 85 25.69 3.83 -10.26
C ALA A 85 26.89 3.09 -9.62
N PRO A 86 26.72 1.84 -9.15
CA PRO A 86 27.84 1.03 -8.69
C PRO A 86 28.91 0.85 -9.78
N GLY A 87 30.19 0.97 -9.42
CA GLY A 87 31.32 0.87 -10.36
C GLY A 87 31.86 2.24 -10.81
N ASP A 88 32.48 2.31 -11.99
CA ASP A 88 33.09 3.51 -12.57
C ASP A 88 32.08 4.54 -13.13
N GLY A 89 30.78 4.33 -12.86
CA GLY A 89 29.69 5.20 -13.26
C GLY A 89 29.40 5.20 -14.77
N ARG A 90 30.00 4.27 -15.54
CA ARG A 90 29.87 4.20 -17.01
C ARG A 90 29.28 2.91 -17.53
N GLY A 91 28.79 2.04 -16.65
CA GLY A 91 28.04 0.86 -17.06
C GLY A 91 26.76 1.28 -17.78
N ASP A 92 26.72 1.04 -19.09
CA ASP A 92 25.56 1.32 -19.95
C ASP A 92 24.27 0.78 -19.31
N GLY A 93 23.34 1.69 -18.97
CA GLY A 93 22.00 1.33 -18.49
C GLY A 93 21.51 1.94 -17.17
N TYR A 94 22.28 2.83 -16.52
CA TYR A 94 21.82 3.49 -15.29
C TYR A 94 21.27 4.92 -15.49
N GLY A 95 21.37 5.48 -16.70
CA GLY A 95 21.03 6.87 -16.96
C GLY A 95 21.83 7.82 -16.05
N ALA A 96 21.14 8.72 -15.35
CA ALA A 96 21.72 9.63 -14.35
C ALA A 96 22.13 8.93 -13.04
N GLY A 97 21.70 7.69 -12.80
CA GLY A 97 22.03 6.93 -11.59
C GLY A 97 20.81 6.32 -10.90
N VAL A 98 20.98 5.96 -9.63
CA VAL A 98 19.95 5.31 -8.81
C VAL A 98 19.09 6.35 -8.11
N LEU A 99 17.77 6.22 -8.19
CA LEU A 99 16.82 7.10 -7.51
C LEU A 99 17.13 7.22 -6.00
N ASN A 100 17.27 8.46 -5.52
CA ASN A 100 17.37 8.76 -4.09
C ASN A 100 16.26 9.75 -3.67
N PRO A 101 15.13 9.26 -3.14
CA PRO A 101 14.00 10.13 -2.76
C PRO A 101 14.33 11.11 -1.63
N PHE A 102 15.23 10.73 -0.72
CA PHE A 102 15.64 11.58 0.38
C PHE A 102 16.37 12.82 -0.14
N ARG A 103 17.43 12.61 -0.93
CA ARG A 103 18.21 13.71 -1.53
C ARG A 103 17.33 14.59 -2.43
N ALA A 104 16.45 13.98 -3.23
CA ALA A 104 15.48 14.70 -4.04
C ALA A 104 14.64 15.67 -3.20
N VAL A 105 14.11 15.25 -2.04
CA VAL A 105 13.27 16.12 -1.20
C VAL A 105 14.10 17.14 -0.43
N THR A 106 15.25 16.77 0.12
CA THR A 106 15.99 17.61 1.10
C THR A 106 16.99 18.59 0.49
N GLU A 107 17.60 18.28 -0.65
CA GLU A 107 18.69 19.12 -1.18
C GLU A 107 18.19 20.40 -1.83
N THR A 108 18.50 21.58 -1.30
CA THR A 108 17.86 22.84 -1.79
C THR A 108 18.49 23.43 -3.06
N GLY A 109 19.53 22.78 -3.60
CA GLY A 109 20.10 23.04 -4.93
C GLY A 109 21.52 23.62 -4.88
N GLY A 110 22.41 23.06 -5.71
CA GLY A 110 23.63 23.71 -6.21
C GLY A 110 24.88 23.65 -5.34
N GLY A 111 25.49 22.47 -5.20
CA GLY A 111 26.90 22.33 -4.81
C GLY A 111 27.18 22.24 -3.31
N VAL A 112 28.26 21.51 -3.01
CA VAL A 112 28.82 21.22 -1.68
C VAL A 112 28.17 20.05 -0.96
N ALA A 113 28.87 18.92 -1.08
CA ALA A 113 28.80 17.76 -0.19
C ALA A 113 28.61 18.20 1.26
N THR A 114 27.38 18.14 1.74
CA THR A 114 27.08 18.38 3.14
C THR A 114 27.12 17.02 3.84
N ARG A 115 27.99 16.91 4.85
CA ARG A 115 28.25 15.69 5.64
C ARG A 115 26.97 14.88 5.90
N PRO A 116 27.07 13.54 6.02
CA PRO A 116 25.95 12.71 6.44
C PRO A 116 25.38 13.27 7.74
N ARG A 117 24.21 13.91 7.64
CA ARG A 117 23.43 14.25 8.82
C ARG A 117 22.87 12.92 9.30
N PRO A 118 23.09 12.51 10.57
CA PRO A 118 22.49 11.28 11.06
C PRO A 118 20.99 11.38 10.81
N ALA A 119 20.46 10.42 10.05
CA ALA A 119 19.05 10.37 9.72
C ALA A 119 18.28 10.42 11.04
N THR A 120 17.57 11.52 11.27
CA THR A 120 16.63 11.58 12.38
C THR A 120 15.61 10.51 12.07
N ALA A 121 15.58 9.43 12.87
CA ALA A 121 14.57 8.39 12.71
C ALA A 121 13.21 9.10 12.69
N LEU A 122 12.50 8.98 11.58
CA LEU A 122 11.10 9.40 11.53
C LEU A 122 10.42 8.72 12.71
N ALA A 123 9.74 9.50 13.56
CA ALA A 123 8.90 8.91 14.59
C ALA A 123 7.92 7.97 13.87
N ASP A 124 8.01 6.67 14.18
CA ASP A 124 7.20 5.65 13.54
C ASP A 124 5.81 5.69 14.17
N ASP A 125 5.07 6.76 13.84
CA ASP A 125 3.67 6.95 14.21
C ASP A 125 2.75 6.21 13.22
N ARG A 126 3.33 5.38 12.33
CA ARG A 126 2.57 4.54 11.41
C ARG A 126 1.93 3.41 12.21
N PRO A 127 0.58 3.34 12.26
CA PRO A 127 -0.06 2.23 12.93
C PRO A 127 0.32 0.93 12.21
N ASP A 128 0.78 -0.06 12.98
CA ASP A 128 1.14 -1.37 12.45
C ASP A 128 -0.01 -1.93 11.57
N PRO A 129 0.21 -2.15 10.27
CA PRO A 129 -0.82 -2.65 9.36
C PRO A 129 -1.33 -4.03 9.77
N ALA A 130 -0.50 -4.85 10.44
CA ALA A 130 -0.94 -6.14 10.98
C ALA A 130 -1.91 -5.94 12.15
N ALA A 131 -1.64 -4.97 13.04
CA ALA A 131 -2.55 -4.60 14.12
C ALA A 131 -3.89 -4.04 13.60
N LEU A 132 -3.87 -3.19 12.56
CA LEU A 132 -5.08 -2.69 11.92
C LEU A 132 -5.90 -3.82 11.26
N ALA A 133 -5.24 -4.72 10.54
CA ALA A 133 -5.89 -5.88 9.94
C ALA A 133 -6.48 -6.83 11.00
N ALA A 134 -5.79 -7.05 12.12
CA ALA A 134 -6.29 -7.85 13.23
C ALA A 134 -7.54 -7.23 13.88
N ARG A 135 -7.56 -5.90 14.06
CA ARG A 135 -8.74 -5.17 14.56
C ARG A 135 -9.94 -5.30 13.62
N ALA A 136 -9.72 -5.16 12.31
CA ALA A 136 -10.79 -5.31 11.31
C ALA A 136 -11.38 -6.73 11.27
N ARG A 137 -10.54 -7.77 11.40
CA ARG A 137 -10.99 -9.16 11.49
C ARG A 137 -11.82 -9.43 12.76
N ARG A 138 -11.44 -8.85 13.89
CA ARG A 138 -12.19 -8.98 15.16
C ARG A 138 -13.56 -8.31 15.08
N ALA A 139 -13.64 -7.12 14.49
CA ALA A 139 -14.91 -6.39 14.31
C ALA A 139 -15.89 -7.20 13.45
N THR A 140 -15.44 -7.68 12.29
CA THR A 140 -16.29 -8.49 11.39
C THR A 140 -16.74 -9.82 12.00
N ALA A 141 -15.93 -10.43 12.87
CA ALA A 141 -16.31 -11.62 13.61
C ALA A 141 -17.37 -11.33 14.69
N GLN A 142 -17.26 -10.20 15.40
CA GLN A 142 -18.22 -9.78 16.42
C GLN A 142 -19.60 -9.49 15.82
N ASP A 143 -19.67 -8.79 14.68
CA ASP A 143 -20.94 -8.51 14.01
C ASP A 143 -21.68 -9.79 13.60
N ARG A 144 -20.97 -10.75 13.01
CA ARG A 144 -21.53 -12.05 12.62
C ARG A 144 -21.98 -12.86 13.85
N ALA A 145 -21.21 -12.84 14.93
CA ALA A 145 -21.57 -13.53 16.16
C ALA A 145 -22.84 -12.96 16.78
N LEU A 146 -22.99 -11.63 16.81
CA LEU A 146 -24.19 -10.96 17.32
C LEU A 146 -25.42 -11.26 16.44
N LEU A 147 -25.27 -11.27 15.12
CA LEU A 147 -26.36 -11.66 14.22
C LEU A 147 -26.84 -13.10 14.49
N VAL A 148 -25.92 -14.07 14.56
CA VAL A 148 -26.27 -15.48 14.83
C VAL A 148 -26.87 -15.65 16.23
N ALA A 149 -26.31 -14.98 17.24
CA ALA A 149 -26.84 -15.02 18.60
C ALA A 149 -28.26 -14.43 18.68
N SER A 150 -28.51 -13.31 18.00
CA SER A 150 -29.83 -12.68 17.97
C SER A 150 -30.89 -13.53 17.26
N LEU A 151 -30.51 -14.20 16.16
CA LEU A 151 -31.39 -15.13 15.44
C LEU A 151 -31.74 -16.33 16.34
N ALA A 152 -30.74 -16.93 16.98
CA ALA A 152 -30.94 -18.08 17.87
C ALA A 152 -31.82 -17.72 19.07
N ALA A 153 -31.58 -16.57 19.71
CA ALA A 153 -32.40 -16.08 20.82
C ALA A 153 -33.86 -15.85 20.40
N THR A 154 -34.09 -15.32 19.20
CA THR A 154 -35.43 -15.10 18.65
C THR A 154 -36.17 -16.42 18.43
N VAL A 155 -35.51 -17.43 17.85
CA VAL A 155 -36.09 -18.77 17.65
C VAL A 155 -36.47 -19.42 18.98
N VAL A 156 -35.59 -19.35 19.99
CA VAL A 156 -35.86 -19.89 21.34
C VAL A 156 -37.05 -19.18 21.99
N ALA A 157 -37.12 -17.85 21.88
CA ALA A 157 -38.23 -17.08 22.43
C ALA A 157 -39.58 -17.45 21.77
N VAL A 158 -39.61 -17.60 20.45
CA VAL A 158 -40.80 -18.02 19.70
C VAL A 158 -41.23 -19.44 20.09
N ALA A 159 -40.29 -20.38 20.19
CA ALA A 159 -40.58 -21.75 20.61
C ALA A 159 -41.12 -21.81 22.04
N ALA A 160 -40.53 -21.06 22.98
CA ALA A 160 -41.01 -20.96 24.34
C ALA A 160 -42.41 -20.34 24.42
N LEU A 161 -42.68 -19.29 23.64
CA LEU A 161 -44.00 -18.66 23.56
C LEU A 161 -45.04 -19.64 23.00
N ALA A 162 -44.72 -20.36 21.92
CA ALA A 162 -45.59 -21.38 21.35
C ALA A 162 -45.88 -22.50 22.36
N ALA A 163 -44.86 -23.00 23.05
CA ALA A 163 -44.99 -24.02 24.08
C ALA A 163 -45.85 -23.55 25.27
N LEU A 164 -45.86 -22.26 25.59
CA LEU A 164 -46.68 -21.68 26.66
C LEU A 164 -48.13 -21.38 26.21
N VAL A 165 -48.33 -20.94 24.97
CA VAL A 165 -49.62 -20.45 24.45
C VAL A 165 -50.48 -21.59 23.89
N VAL A 166 -49.90 -22.48 23.08
CA VAL A 166 -50.64 -23.57 22.41
C VAL A 166 -51.41 -24.48 23.40
N PRO A 167 -50.80 -25.05 24.45
CA PRO A 167 -51.53 -25.91 25.38
C PRO A 167 -52.58 -25.15 26.22
N ARG A 168 -52.40 -23.84 26.43
CA ARG A 168 -53.41 -23.01 27.10
C ARG A 168 -54.60 -22.71 26.18
N GLY A 169 -54.36 -22.51 24.88
CA GLY A 169 -55.40 -22.31 23.87
C GLY A 169 -56.22 -23.58 23.60
N THR A 170 -55.56 -24.74 23.47
CA THR A 170 -56.25 -26.01 23.23
C THR A 170 -57.11 -26.45 24.42
N ARG A 171 -56.67 -26.21 25.66
CA ARG A 171 -57.48 -26.46 26.87
C ARG A 171 -58.74 -25.59 26.97
N ARG A 172 -58.77 -24.43 26.29
CA ARG A 172 -59.91 -23.50 26.28
C ARG A 172 -60.87 -23.72 25.11
N ARG A 173 -60.72 -24.82 24.33
CA ARG A 173 -61.56 -25.13 23.14
C ARG A 173 -61.73 -23.94 22.20
N TRP A 174 -60.61 -23.31 21.83
CA TRP A 174 -60.61 -22.18 20.90
C TRP A 174 -61.29 -22.58 19.57
N ARG A 175 -62.41 -21.93 19.24
CA ARG A 175 -63.00 -21.97 17.91
C ARG A 175 -62.53 -20.71 17.17
N PRO A 176 -62.05 -20.80 15.92
CA PRO A 176 -61.83 -19.61 15.12
C PRO A 176 -63.14 -18.83 15.00
N ALA A 177 -63.07 -17.51 14.97
CA ALA A 177 -64.25 -16.70 14.67
C ALA A 177 -64.74 -17.07 13.26
N ASP A 178 -66.03 -17.42 13.13
CA ASP A 178 -66.60 -17.71 11.83
C ASP A 178 -66.48 -16.46 10.93
N PRO A 179 -66.10 -16.62 9.65
CA PRO A 179 -66.09 -15.50 8.72
C PRO A 179 -67.52 -15.00 8.54
N ALA A 180 -67.70 -13.67 8.67
CA ALA A 180 -68.96 -12.97 8.46
C ALA A 180 -69.36 -12.94 6.98
#